data_AF-A0A7S3U8J0-F1
#
_entry.id   AF-A0A7S3U8J0-F1
#
_cell.length_a   1.000
_cell.length_b   1.000
_cell.length_c   1.000
_cell.angle_alpha   90.00
_cell.angle_beta   90.00
_cell.angle_gamma   90.00
#
_symmetry.space_group_name_H-M   'P 1'
#
loop_
_entity.id
_entity.type
_entity.pdbx_description
1 polymer ?
#
loop_
_entity_poly.entity_id
_entity_poly.type
_entity_poly.pdbx_seq_one_letter_code
_entity_poly.pdbx_strand_id
1 'polypeptide(L)'
;EDVDPEDAEFQRRKRKDRMRANMKFIGHLFLRQLLSAKVIGAIICELVLCAEQSGDYVPEEHAIECACELLMNIGYTLEQLPTGFQALQLVCNRLFDLKARKTPEGKPAYSKRMVFMIQDLLETRAADWVSKTFKSSAKTKEEIRMEQQRDLEAKSRGIESPVAEHVVAGQRPMYISSTNAATAAA
;
A
#
# COMPACT_ATOMS: atom_id res chain seq x y z
N GLU A 1 30.87 1.80 -23.76
CA GLU A 1 30.20 0.50 -23.99
C GLU A 1 28.71 0.78 -24.00
N ASP A 2 28.08 0.69 -25.16
CA ASP A 2 26.64 0.86 -25.28
C ASP A 2 25.98 -0.35 -24.62
N VAL A 3 25.34 -0.12 -23.47
CA VAL A 3 24.58 -1.16 -22.77
C VAL A 3 23.39 -1.53 -23.66
N ASP A 4 23.25 -2.83 -23.97
CA ASP A 4 22.12 -3.35 -24.71
C ASP A 4 20.80 -2.88 -24.05
N PRO A 5 19.88 -2.23 -24.79
CA PRO A 5 18.60 -1.80 -24.26
C PRO A 5 17.83 -2.90 -23.52
N GLU A 6 17.94 -4.15 -23.95
CA GLU A 6 17.27 -5.29 -23.33
C GLU A 6 17.90 -5.63 -21.96
N ASP A 7 19.23 -5.56 -21.86
CA ASP A 7 19.95 -5.72 -20.58
C ASP A 7 19.63 -4.57 -19.62
N ALA A 8 19.55 -3.34 -20.11
CA ALA A 8 19.20 -2.19 -19.29
C ALA A 8 17.78 -2.32 -18.70
N GLU A 9 16.81 -2.80 -19.49
CA GLU A 9 15.44 -3.03 -19.02
C GLU A 9 15.38 -4.18 -18.00
N PHE A 10 16.09 -5.28 -18.26
CA PHE A 10 16.18 -6.41 -17.33
C PHE A 10 16.72 -5.97 -15.96
N GLN A 11 17.79 -5.17 -15.95
CA GLN A 11 18.37 -4.65 -14.71
C GLN A 11 17.42 -3.70 -13.97
N ARG A 12 16.68 -2.85 -14.70
CA ARG A 12 15.64 -1.98 -14.11
C ARG A 12 14.55 -2.79 -13.42
N ARG A 13 14.02 -3.83 -14.08
CA ARG A 13 13.02 -4.74 -13.50
C ARG A 13 13.56 -5.41 -12.24
N LYS A 14 14.76 -5.98 -12.31
CA LYS A 14 15.39 -6.66 -11.17
C LYS A 14 15.60 -5.70 -9.98
N ARG A 15 15.96 -4.44 -10.23
CA ARG A 15 16.11 -3.42 -9.18
C ARG A 15 14.77 -3.08 -8.53
N LYS A 16 13.71 -2.93 -9.34
CA LYS A 16 12.35 -2.68 -8.87
C LYS A 16 11.83 -3.83 -7.99
N ASP A 17 12.03 -5.07 -8.41
CA ASP A 17 11.60 -6.25 -7.64
C ASP A 17 12.29 -6.33 -6.28
N ARG A 18 13.61 -6.07 -6.24
CA ARG A 18 14.36 -5.99 -4.97
C ARG A 18 13.83 -4.90 -4.06
N MET A 19 13.56 -3.72 -4.61
CA MET A 19 13.06 -2.60 -3.84
C MET A 19 11.66 -2.89 -3.26
N ARG A 20 10.78 -3.50 -4.03
CA ARG A 20 9.47 -3.97 -3.56
C ARG A 20 9.60 -5.01 -2.45
N ALA A 21 10.50 -5.98 -2.61
CA ALA A 21 10.78 -6.97 -1.57
C ALA A 21 11.30 -6.33 -0.29
N ASN A 22 12.16 -5.31 -0.40
CA ASN A 22 12.65 -4.54 0.75
C ASN A 22 11.52 -3.81 1.47
N MET A 23 10.57 -3.20 0.77
CA MET A 23 9.42 -2.54 1.41
C MET A 23 8.57 -3.54 2.21
N LYS A 24 8.32 -4.73 1.65
CA LYS A 24 7.63 -5.81 2.38
C LYS A 24 8.40 -6.27 3.61
N PHE A 25 9.72 -6.44 3.47
CA PHE A 25 10.59 -6.83 4.57
C PHE A 25 10.57 -5.80 5.71
N ILE A 26 10.75 -4.51 5.39
CA ILE A 26 10.65 -3.40 6.36
C ILE A 26 9.29 -3.42 7.06
N GLY A 27 8.20 -3.58 6.31
CA GLY A 27 6.86 -3.68 6.89
C GLY A 27 6.73 -4.84 7.86
N HIS A 28 7.27 -6.01 7.52
CA HIS A 28 7.30 -7.19 8.39
C HIS A 28 8.14 -7.02 9.65
N LEU A 29 9.22 -6.23 9.61
CA LEU A 29 9.99 -5.87 10.81
C LEU A 29 9.18 -4.95 11.72
N PHE A 30 8.51 -3.95 11.15
CA PHE A 30 7.65 -3.04 11.91
C PHE A 30 6.49 -3.78 12.60
N LEU A 31 5.80 -4.67 11.90
CA LEU A 31 4.71 -5.46 12.49
C LEU A 31 5.18 -6.40 13.63
N ARG A 32 6.46 -6.76 13.65
CA ARG A 32 7.12 -7.50 14.74
C ARG A 32 7.73 -6.61 15.82
N GLN A 33 7.47 -5.30 15.77
CA GLN A 33 8.03 -4.31 16.69
C GLN A 33 9.57 -4.23 16.69
N LEU A 34 10.21 -4.65 15.59
CA LEU A 34 11.67 -4.52 15.41
C LEU A 34 12.06 -3.15 14.85
N LEU A 35 11.09 -2.40 14.32
CA LEU A 35 11.24 -1.01 13.91
C LEU A 35 10.20 -0.16 14.63
N SER A 36 10.57 1.06 15.04
CA SER A 36 9.65 2.00 15.67
C SER A 36 8.85 2.78 14.64
N ALA A 37 7.69 3.30 15.04
CA ALA A 37 6.88 4.20 14.20
C ALA A 37 7.66 5.45 13.76
N LYS A 38 8.62 5.92 14.57
CA LYS A 38 9.49 7.05 14.21
C LYS A 38 10.37 6.72 13.01
N VAL A 39 10.97 5.53 12.98
CA VAL A 39 11.81 5.08 11.85
C VAL A 39 10.96 4.91 10.59
N ILE A 40 9.78 4.28 10.70
CA ILE A 40 8.85 4.16 9.58
C ILE A 40 8.40 5.54 9.07
N GLY A 41 8.03 6.44 9.98
CA GLY A 41 7.66 7.82 9.67
C GLY A 41 8.75 8.55 8.89
N ALA A 42 10.02 8.41 9.31
CA ALA A 42 11.14 8.98 8.59
C ALA A 42 11.26 8.43 7.16
N ILE A 43 11.17 7.10 6.99
CA ILE A 43 11.24 6.45 5.66
C ILE A 43 10.14 6.95 4.73
N ILE A 44 8.88 6.97 5.17
CA ILE A 44 7.76 7.39 4.30
C ILE A 44 7.81 8.89 3.97
N CYS A 45 8.26 9.71 4.92
CA CYS A 45 8.47 11.14 4.68
C CYS A 45 9.62 11.38 3.69
N GLU A 46 10.73 10.64 3.81
CA GLU A 46 11.86 10.75 2.88
C GLU A 46 11.45 10.38 1.45
N LEU A 47 10.67 9.30 1.28
CA LEU A 47 10.19 8.85 -0.03
C LEU A 47 9.28 9.85 -0.74
N VAL A 48 8.43 10.59 -0.01
CA VAL A 48 7.33 11.39 -0.59
C VAL A 48 7.54 12.90 -0.47
N LEU A 49 8.18 13.35 0.60
CA LEU A 49 8.40 14.78 0.87
C LEU A 49 9.79 15.24 0.44
N CYS A 50 10.79 14.35 0.54
CA CYS A 50 12.22 14.64 0.42
C CYS A 50 12.73 15.66 1.47
N ALA A 51 14.05 15.72 1.66
CA ALA A 51 14.67 16.59 2.66
C ALA A 51 14.57 18.09 2.28
N GLU A 52 14.49 18.38 0.99
CA GLU A 52 14.24 19.72 0.48
C GLU A 52 12.73 19.99 0.56
N GLN A 53 12.30 20.61 1.66
CA GLN A 53 10.91 21.04 1.91
C GLN A 53 10.42 22.13 0.95
N SER A 54 10.93 22.17 -0.28
CA SER A 54 10.39 23.00 -1.34
C SER A 54 9.10 22.35 -1.83
N GLY A 55 7.99 23.09 -1.80
CA GLY A 55 6.69 22.57 -2.24
C GLY A 55 6.65 22.09 -3.70
N ASP A 56 7.68 22.43 -4.47
CA ASP A 56 7.83 22.12 -5.89
C ASP A 56 8.55 20.79 -6.17
N TYR A 57 9.09 20.09 -5.17
CA TYR A 57 9.71 18.78 -5.40
C TYR A 57 8.69 17.75 -5.93
N VAL A 58 8.99 17.10 -7.07
CA VAL A 58 8.23 15.98 -7.64
C VAL A 58 8.99 14.68 -7.35
N PRO A 59 8.52 13.81 -6.44
CA PRO A 59 9.14 12.50 -6.25
C PRO A 59 9.04 11.63 -7.51
N GLU A 60 10.07 10.84 -7.78
CA GLU A 60 10.04 9.85 -8.86
C GLU A 60 8.95 8.79 -8.63
N GLU A 61 8.37 8.26 -9.72
CA GLU A 61 7.28 7.28 -9.65
C GLU A 61 7.64 6.05 -8.79
N HIS A 62 8.90 5.61 -8.85
CA HIS A 62 9.36 4.45 -8.11
C HIS A 62 9.35 4.68 -6.59
N ALA A 63 9.56 5.92 -6.13
CA ALA A 63 9.52 6.28 -4.71
C ALA A 63 8.07 6.28 -4.19
N ILE A 64 7.14 6.80 -5.00
CA ILE A 64 5.70 6.73 -4.73
C ILE A 64 5.22 5.28 -4.64
N GLU A 65 5.62 4.43 -5.60
CA GLU A 65 5.27 3.01 -5.59
C GLU A 65 5.79 2.30 -4.33
N CYS A 66 6.99 2.64 -3.85
CA CYS A 66 7.53 2.10 -2.61
C CYS A 66 6.76 2.56 -1.37
N ALA A 67 6.43 3.85 -1.29
CA ALA A 67 5.65 4.40 -0.19
C ALA A 67 4.27 3.75 -0.13
N CYS A 68 3.56 3.66 -1.27
CA CYS A 68 2.26 3.02 -1.35
C CYS A 68 2.33 1.54 -0.98
N GLU A 69 3.29 0.77 -1.51
CA GLU A 69 3.46 -0.64 -1.16
C GLU A 69 3.74 -0.83 0.34
N LEU A 70 4.61 0.00 0.94
CA LEU A 70 4.87 -0.07 2.37
C LEU A 70 3.60 0.24 3.17
N LEU A 71 2.91 1.34 2.86
CA LEU A 71 1.72 1.78 3.57
C LEU A 71 0.56 0.78 3.45
N MET A 72 0.36 0.14 2.31
CA MET A 72 -0.64 -0.94 2.18
C MET A 72 -0.33 -2.13 3.10
N ASN A 73 0.94 -2.38 3.42
CA ASN A 73 1.36 -3.49 4.26
C ASN A 73 1.35 -3.20 5.77
N ILE A 74 1.35 -1.94 6.20
CA ILE A 74 1.46 -1.57 7.63
C ILE A 74 0.54 -0.44 8.08
N GLY A 75 -0.18 0.18 7.17
CA GLY A 75 -0.86 1.45 7.37
C GLY A 75 -1.83 1.44 8.54
N TYR A 76 -2.67 0.40 8.64
CA TYR A 76 -3.54 0.21 9.79
C TYR A 76 -2.77 0.22 11.12
N THR A 77 -1.73 -0.61 11.24
CA THR A 77 -0.94 -0.71 12.48
C THR A 77 -0.16 0.58 12.78
N LEU A 78 0.32 1.27 11.74
CA LEU A 78 1.04 2.54 11.87
C LEU A 78 0.12 3.65 12.37
N GLU A 79 -1.12 3.70 11.88
CA GLU A 79 -2.10 4.74 12.21
C GLU A 79 -2.57 4.67 13.67
N GLN A 80 -2.51 3.49 14.30
CA GLN A 80 -2.81 3.33 15.73
C GLN A 80 -1.77 3.96 16.67
N LEU A 81 -0.62 4.38 16.15
CA LEU A 81 0.47 4.98 16.93
C LEU A 81 0.51 6.49 16.70
N PRO A 82 0.57 7.36 17.73
CA PRO A 82 0.49 8.82 17.55
C PRO A 82 1.52 9.40 16.57
N THR A 83 2.79 8.97 16.66
CA THR A 83 3.85 9.41 15.72
C THR A 83 3.59 8.88 14.31
N GLY A 84 3.07 7.66 14.19
CA GLY A 84 2.75 7.04 12.90
C GLY A 84 1.57 7.74 12.21
N PHE A 85 0.51 8.04 12.96
CA PHE A 85 -0.64 8.82 12.50
C PHE A 85 -0.22 10.16 11.88
N GLN A 86 0.61 10.94 12.57
CA GLN A 86 1.06 12.24 12.09
C GLN A 86 1.85 12.14 10.78
N ALA A 87 2.81 11.20 10.72
CA ALA A 87 3.61 10.99 9.52
C ALA A 87 2.75 10.49 8.34
N LEU A 88 1.86 9.54 8.60
CA LEU A 88 0.92 9.02 7.61
C LEU A 88 -0.01 10.11 7.07
N GLN A 89 -0.55 10.96 7.95
CA GLN A 89 -1.40 12.08 7.54
C GLN A 89 -0.66 13.04 6.61
N LEU A 90 0.56 13.43 6.98
CA LEU A 90 1.39 14.32 6.16
C LEU A 90 1.67 13.71 4.78
N VAL A 91 2.05 12.44 4.73
CA VAL A 91 2.34 11.72 3.49
C VAL A 91 1.08 11.57 2.63
N CYS A 92 -0.05 11.15 3.19
CA CYS A 92 -1.30 11.02 2.43
C CYS A 92 -1.78 12.36 1.86
N ASN A 93 -1.64 13.46 2.61
CA ASN A 93 -1.97 14.79 2.11
C ASN A 93 -1.08 15.14 0.90
N ARG A 94 0.23 14.90 1.00
CA ARG A 94 1.13 15.13 -0.13
C ARG A 94 0.79 14.25 -1.33
N LEU A 95 0.47 12.97 -1.11
CA LEU A 95 0.06 12.07 -2.19
C LEU A 95 -1.22 12.56 -2.89
N PHE A 96 -2.19 13.08 -2.12
CA PHE A 96 -3.40 13.69 -2.67
C PHE A 96 -3.10 14.89 -3.57
N ASP A 97 -2.14 15.74 -3.19
CA ASP A 97 -1.71 16.86 -4.03
C ASP A 97 -0.97 16.36 -5.29
N LEU A 98 -0.07 15.38 -5.12
CA LEU A 98 0.77 14.83 -6.18
C LEU A 98 -0.07 14.17 -7.29
N LYS A 99 -1.13 13.42 -6.95
CA LYS A 99 -1.98 12.78 -7.97
C LYS A 99 -2.69 13.79 -8.89
N ALA A 100 -2.92 15.01 -8.41
CA ALA A 100 -3.56 16.10 -9.17
C ALA A 100 -2.54 17.02 -9.85
N ARG A 101 -1.25 16.82 -9.60
CA ARG A 101 -0.19 17.71 -10.06
C ARG A 101 0.00 17.63 -11.57
N LYS A 102 0.27 18.80 -12.15
CA LYS A 102 0.54 18.97 -13.58
C LYS A 102 1.94 19.54 -13.79
N THR A 103 2.57 19.18 -14.90
CA THR A 103 3.80 19.79 -15.38
C THR A 103 3.50 21.22 -15.88
N PRO A 104 4.52 22.08 -16.10
CA PRO A 104 4.33 23.41 -16.67
C PRO A 104 3.58 23.41 -18.00
N GLU A 105 3.66 22.33 -18.77
CA GLU A 105 2.96 22.13 -20.04
C GLU A 105 1.49 21.68 -19.87
N GLY A 106 0.98 21.65 -18.63
CA GLY A 106 -0.40 21.28 -18.32
C GLY A 106 -0.69 19.78 -18.38
N LYS A 107 0.34 18.93 -18.56
CA LYS A 107 0.21 17.46 -18.59
C LYS A 107 0.23 16.88 -17.17
N PRO A 108 -0.40 15.73 -16.90
CA PRO A 108 -0.27 15.07 -15.60
C PRO A 108 1.19 14.77 -15.27
N ALA A 109 1.62 15.07 -14.04
CA ALA A 109 2.98 14.81 -13.56
C ALA A 109 3.29 13.31 -13.39
N TYR A 110 2.24 12.50 -13.23
CA TYR A 110 2.33 11.06 -12.98
C TYR A 110 1.54 10.27 -14.03
N SER A 111 2.00 9.05 -14.31
CA SER A 111 1.26 8.10 -15.12
C SER A 111 -0.09 7.73 -14.48
N LYS A 112 -1.06 7.30 -15.30
CA LYS A 112 -2.37 6.84 -14.80
C LYS A 112 -2.23 5.74 -13.75
N ARG A 113 -1.25 4.83 -13.92
CA ARG A 113 -0.96 3.75 -12.96
C ARG A 113 -0.64 4.32 -11.57
N MET A 114 0.23 5.34 -11.50
CA MET A 114 0.58 5.97 -10.22
C MET A 114 -0.60 6.72 -9.62
N VAL A 115 -1.38 7.43 -10.43
CA VAL A 115 -2.59 8.12 -9.97
C VAL A 115 -3.60 7.13 -9.36
N PHE A 116 -3.85 5.99 -10.01
CA PHE A 116 -4.72 4.94 -9.47
C PHE A 116 -4.15 4.30 -8.22
N MET A 117 -2.84 4.07 -8.16
CA MET A 117 -2.20 3.50 -6.97
C MET A 117 -2.32 4.43 -5.75
N ILE A 118 -2.14 5.74 -5.95
CA ILE A 118 -2.36 6.73 -4.89
C ILE A 118 -3.83 6.73 -4.49
N GLN A 119 -4.74 6.72 -5.46
CA GLN A 119 -6.18 6.73 -5.19
C GLN A 119 -6.61 5.51 -4.36
N ASP A 120 -6.17 4.32 -4.73
CA ASP A 120 -6.45 3.06 -4.05
C ASP A 120 -5.98 3.07 -2.58
N LEU A 121 -4.78 3.59 -2.33
CA LEU A 121 -4.27 3.75 -0.96
C LEU A 121 -5.15 4.71 -0.13
N LEU A 122 -5.50 5.87 -0.70
CA LEU A 122 -6.31 6.88 0.00
C LEU A 122 -7.73 6.38 0.28
N GLU A 123 -8.34 5.66 -0.66
CA GLU A 123 -9.64 5.02 -0.50
C GLU A 123 -9.59 3.90 0.54
N THR A 124 -8.55 3.06 0.51
CA THR A 124 -8.33 2.01 1.50
C THR A 124 -8.23 2.61 2.90
N ARG A 125 -7.47 3.70 3.08
CA ARG A 125 -7.40 4.41 4.36
C ARG A 125 -8.75 5.00 4.77
N ALA A 126 -9.48 5.63 3.84
CA ALA A 126 -10.81 6.18 4.12
C ALA A 126 -11.85 5.11 4.50
N ALA A 127 -11.65 3.88 4.05
CA ALA A 127 -12.42 2.70 4.42
C ALA A 127 -11.87 1.98 5.67
N ASP A 128 -11.14 2.68 6.53
CA ASP A 128 -10.52 2.14 7.76
C ASP A 128 -9.64 0.91 7.49
N TRP A 129 -8.89 0.96 6.39
CA TRP A 129 -8.02 -0.11 5.89
C TRP A 129 -8.74 -1.41 5.52
N VAL A 130 -10.07 -1.42 5.45
CA VAL A 130 -10.83 -2.61 5.07
C VAL A 130 -10.75 -2.81 3.56
N SER A 131 -10.12 -3.91 3.13
CA SER A 131 -10.04 -4.32 1.73
C SER A 131 -10.81 -5.62 1.48
N LYS A 132 -11.54 -5.66 0.37
CA LYS A 132 -12.25 -6.87 -0.07
C LYS A 132 -11.30 -7.71 -0.89
N THR A 133 -10.87 -8.84 -0.35
CA THR A 133 -10.06 -9.81 -1.07
C THR A 133 -10.95 -10.96 -1.53
N PHE A 134 -10.93 -11.24 -2.83
CA PHE A 134 -11.50 -12.47 -3.36
C PHE A 134 -10.41 -13.53 -3.37
N LYS A 135 -10.69 -14.73 -2.85
CA LYS A 135 -9.75 -15.85 -2.97
C LYS A 135 -9.43 -16.10 -4.44
N SER A 136 -8.17 -15.91 -4.82
CA SER A 136 -7.68 -16.25 -6.15
C SER A 136 -7.58 -17.77 -6.26
N SER A 137 -8.69 -18.46 -6.46
CA SER A 137 -8.70 -19.83 -6.98
C SER A 137 -9.02 -19.80 -8.47
N ALA A 138 -8.41 -20.70 -9.23
CA ALA A 138 -8.93 -20.97 -10.57
C ALA A 138 -10.37 -21.46 -10.41
N LYS A 139 -11.31 -20.77 -11.06
CA LYS A 139 -12.74 -21.09 -11.05
C LYS A 139 -13.18 -21.39 -12.47
N THR A 140 -14.02 -22.40 -12.62
CA THR A 140 -14.70 -22.70 -13.88
C THR A 140 -15.69 -21.60 -14.23
N LYS A 141 -16.03 -21.48 -15.52
CA LYS A 141 -17.01 -20.50 -16.00
C LYS A 141 -18.36 -20.61 -15.28
N GLU A 142 -18.73 -21.83 -14.89
CA GLU A 142 -20.00 -22.09 -14.21
C GLU A 142 -19.95 -21.68 -12.72
N GLU A 143 -18.82 -21.90 -12.05
CA GLU A 143 -18.59 -21.40 -10.68
C GLU A 143 -18.64 -19.87 -10.62
N ILE A 144 -18.07 -19.17 -11.62
CA ILE A 144 -18.12 -17.71 -11.72
C ILE A 144 -19.57 -17.22 -11.87
N ARG A 145 -20.38 -17.87 -12.72
CA ARG A 145 -21.79 -17.52 -12.90
C ARG A 145 -22.61 -17.72 -11.63
N MET A 146 -22.44 -18.86 -10.96
CA MET A 146 -23.12 -19.15 -9.70
C MET A 146 -22.71 -18.17 -8.58
N GLU A 147 -21.44 -17.75 -8.56
CA GLU A 147 -20.94 -16.74 -7.62
C GLU A 147 -21.53 -15.36 -7.88
N GLN A 148 -21.56 -14.91 -9.14
CA GLN A 148 -22.21 -13.65 -9.52
C GLN A 148 -23.68 -13.62 -9.13
N GLN A 149 -24.40 -14.73 -9.35
CA GLN A 149 -25.79 -14.86 -8.96
C GLN A 149 -25.97 -14.76 -7.44
N ARG A 150 -25.13 -15.45 -6.66
CA ARG A 150 -25.15 -15.38 -5.19
C ARG A 150 -24.83 -13.98 -4.67
N ASP A 151 -23.89 -13.28 -5.29
CA ASP A 151 -23.54 -11.90 -4.92
C ASP A 151 -24.68 -10.93 -5.21
N LEU A 152 -25.36 -11.08 -6.36
CA LEU A 152 -26.55 -10.29 -6.71
C LEU A 152 -27.70 -10.53 -5.72
N GLU A 153 -27.91 -11.79 -5.31
CA GLU A 153 -28.93 -12.17 -4.33
C GLU A 153 -28.59 -11.69 -2.91
N ALA A 154 -27.33 -11.75 -2.48
CA ALA A 154 -26.90 -11.19 -1.21
C ALA A 154 -27.09 -9.67 -1.19
N LYS A 155 -26.69 -8.99 -2.26
CA LYS A 155 -26.82 -7.54 -2.42
C LYS A 155 -28.28 -7.08 -2.44
N SER A 156 -29.19 -7.85 -3.03
CA SER A 156 -30.63 -7.51 -3.02
C SER A 156 -31.28 -7.69 -1.65
N ARG A 157 -30.71 -8.54 -0.78
CA ARG A 157 -31.14 -8.73 0.61
C ARG A 157 -30.44 -7.82 1.61
N GLY A 158 -29.55 -6.95 1.14
CA GLY A 158 -28.71 -6.11 2.01
C GLY A 158 -27.69 -6.92 2.84
N ILE A 159 -27.43 -8.17 2.45
CA ILE A 159 -26.48 -9.07 3.10
C ILE A 159 -25.14 -8.93 2.38
N GLU A 160 -24.04 -8.91 3.14
CA GLU A 160 -22.69 -8.87 2.58
C GLU A 160 -22.40 -10.12 1.73
N SER A 161 -21.56 -9.96 0.69
CA SER A 161 -21.18 -11.07 -0.19
C SER A 161 -20.51 -12.18 0.63
N PRO A 162 -20.99 -13.43 0.58
CA PRO A 162 -20.38 -14.55 1.30
C PRO A 162 -19.03 -14.99 0.72
N VAL A 163 -18.55 -14.34 -0.34
CA VAL A 163 -17.38 -14.76 -1.11
C VAL A 163 -16.21 -13.77 -1.04
N ALA A 164 -16.50 -12.51 -0.74
CA ALA A 164 -15.47 -11.53 -0.43
C ALA A 164 -15.01 -11.70 1.03
N GLU A 165 -13.72 -12.00 1.23
CA GLU A 165 -13.12 -11.91 2.56
C GLU A 165 -12.76 -10.45 2.84
N HIS A 166 -13.23 -9.92 3.96
CA HIS A 166 -12.82 -8.62 4.45
C HIS A 166 -11.50 -8.77 5.20
N VAL A 167 -10.44 -8.19 4.65
CA VAL A 167 -9.10 -8.18 5.26
C VAL A 167 -8.75 -6.75 5.60
N VAL A 168 -8.29 -6.50 6.82
CA VAL A 168 -7.77 -5.20 7.20
C VAL A 168 -6.31 -5.10 6.72
N ALA A 169 -6.08 -4.29 5.70
CA ALA A 169 -4.77 -4.06 5.10
C ALA A 169 -3.79 -3.49 6.13
N GLY A 170 -2.66 -4.17 6.31
CA GLY A 170 -1.65 -3.79 7.29
C GLY A 170 -1.99 -4.02 8.75
N GLN A 171 -3.04 -4.80 9.05
CA GLN A 171 -3.27 -5.33 10.38
C GLN A 171 -2.19 -6.34 10.76
N ARG A 172 -1.70 -6.28 12.00
CA ARG A 172 -0.75 -7.25 12.54
C ARG A 172 -1.38 -8.66 12.53
N PRO A 173 -0.77 -9.64 11.83
CA PRO A 173 -1.27 -11.00 11.81
C PRO A 173 -1.35 -11.63 13.21
N MET A 174 -2.42 -12.39 13.47
CA MET A 174 -2.69 -13.01 14.77
C MET A 174 -1.50 -13.79 15.33
N TYR A 175 -0.81 -14.58 14.50
CA TYR A 175 0.34 -15.39 14.93
C TYR A 175 1.52 -14.55 15.46
N ILE A 176 1.65 -13.28 15.06
CA ILE A 176 2.67 -12.34 15.56
C ILE A 176 2.21 -11.70 16.88
N SER A 177 0.90 -11.54 17.07
CA SER A 177 0.32 -10.98 18.30
C SER A 177 0.36 -12.00 19.45
N SER A 178 0.14 -13.28 19.17
CA SER A 178 0.12 -14.37 20.16
C SER A 178 1.47 -14.60 20.85
N THR A 179 2.61 -14.34 20.19
CA THR A 179 3.94 -14.52 20.80
C THR A 179 4.24 -13.50 21.90
N ASN A 180 3.64 -12.29 21.84
CA ASN A 180 3.80 -11.28 22.88
C ASN A 180 2.90 -11.56 24.10
N ALA A 181 1.72 -12.16 23.90
CA ALA A 181 0.83 -12.52 25.00
C ALA A 181 1.41 -13.66 25.86
N ALA A 182 2.08 -14.64 25.22
CA ALA A 182 2.73 -15.75 25.94
C ALA A 182 3.97 -15.33 26.74
N THR A 183 4.66 -14.25 26.33
CA THR A 183 5.85 -13.73 27.01
C THR A 183 5.53 -12.68 28.08
N ALA A 184 4.40 -11.98 27.99
CA ALA A 184 3.92 -11.06 29.04
C ALA A 184 3.21 -11.78 30.21
N ALA A 185 2.87 -13.05 30.05
CA ALA A 185 2.21 -13.89 31.06
C ALA A 185 3.16 -14.82 31.83
N ALA A 186 4.48 -14.68 31.63
CA ALA A 186 5.54 -15.41 32.32
C ALA A 186 6.43 -14.43 33.10
#